data_AF-A0A1V8SKI0-F1
#
_entry.id   AF-A0A1V8SKI0-F1
#
_cell.length_a   1.000
_cell.length_b   1.000
_cell.length_c   1.000
_cell.angle_alpha   90.00
_cell.angle_beta   90.00
_cell.angle_gamma   90.00
#
_symmetry.space_group_name_H-M   'P 1'
#
loop_
_entity.id
_entity.type
_entity.pdbx_description
1 polymer ?
#
loop_
_entity_poly.entity_id
_entity_poly.type
_entity_poly.pdbx_seq_one_letter_code
_entity_poly.pdbx_strand_id
1 'polypeptide(L)'
;MSSNFEALYGEEVYANLIIECENRQFKVHKVVICTASSIIAKMFDPRNNMKESTSNVIKHEQFDAAILQRMIEFAYRGAYTVEVVRPHDSMSNDEGYTNEHADTQPVKVLPRDIKDFSASRLRLLVAHAYAYAIADYYEFVAMKVTAEDSSLDTMPYGWDASEPARLLELIVTIAQITAQGDKKGIRHETVDFTVHMLRHLKDDATFFSALVNSEEPAVQVLAKEIFQWSASRFQSCHDDKAYWCKREKKARQNNIKLREELKSNGLQHIKNINDLRAQKDKEMADAVTGVSAVFTKQIAEVERVEFESDARANEDANKLRQLAEKLRATRKDLDKLSSFIEDLPETCSNRKCSSKPLLFDIQRKRNARNVLMPAIEDKTVHGEFAVYLLPNRST
;
A
#
# COMPACT_ATOMS: atom_id res chain seq x y z
N MET A 1 41.29 24.53 -5.99
CA MET A 1 42.26 25.58 -5.65
C MET A 1 41.82 26.85 -6.36
N SER A 2 41.24 27.83 -5.66
CA SER A 2 40.83 29.09 -6.27
C SER A 2 41.97 30.10 -6.07
N SER A 3 43.02 29.94 -6.86
CA SER A 3 44.03 30.98 -7.04
C SER A 3 43.49 31.88 -8.13
N ASN A 4 42.84 32.99 -7.77
CA ASN A 4 42.06 33.77 -8.73
C ASN A 4 43.01 34.55 -9.66
N PHE A 5 43.44 33.89 -10.74
CA PHE A 5 44.22 34.51 -11.81
C PHE A 5 43.34 35.35 -12.74
N GLU A 6 42.04 35.44 -12.49
CA GLU A 6 41.05 36.17 -13.29
C GLU A 6 41.51 37.59 -13.71
N ALA A 7 42.18 38.33 -12.82
CA ALA A 7 42.71 39.67 -13.12
C ALA A 7 43.82 39.68 -14.20
N LEU A 8 44.45 38.54 -14.49
CA LEU A 8 45.45 38.37 -15.54
C LEU A 8 44.85 37.87 -16.87
N TYR A 9 43.55 37.56 -16.91
CA TYR A 9 42.90 37.12 -18.14
C TYR A 9 42.80 38.28 -19.14
N GLY A 10 43.42 38.11 -20.31
CA GLY A 10 43.47 39.14 -21.37
C GLY A 10 44.59 40.17 -21.19
N GLU A 11 45.26 40.17 -20.03
CA GLU A 11 46.40 41.04 -19.77
C GLU A 11 47.68 40.44 -20.36
N GLU A 12 48.48 41.27 -21.03
CA GLU A 12 49.77 40.85 -21.59
C GLU A 12 50.91 40.91 -20.56
N VAL A 13 50.68 41.56 -19.41
CA VAL A 13 51.70 41.77 -18.38
C VAL A 13 52.10 40.42 -17.77
N TYR A 14 53.36 40.03 -17.93
CA TYR A 14 53.93 38.71 -17.54
C TYR A 14 53.52 37.52 -18.42
N ALA A 15 52.82 37.76 -19.54
CA ALA A 15 52.54 36.71 -20.50
C ALA A 15 53.86 36.21 -21.14
N ASN A 16 54.08 34.90 -21.08
CA ASN A 16 55.32 34.25 -21.52
C ASN A 16 55.05 32.98 -22.34
N LEU A 17 53.84 32.84 -22.84
CA LEU A 17 53.38 31.77 -23.73
C LEU A 17 52.43 32.37 -24.77
N ILE A 18 52.59 31.96 -26.02
CA ILE A 18 51.67 32.27 -27.11
C ILE A 18 50.99 30.97 -27.55
N ILE A 19 49.66 30.99 -27.63
CA ILE A 19 48.89 29.93 -28.29
C ILE A 19 48.39 30.51 -29.61
N GLU A 20 48.82 29.92 -30.72
CA GLU A 20 48.42 30.29 -32.08
C GLU A 20 47.36 29.33 -32.57
N CYS A 21 46.29 29.88 -33.13
CA CYS A 21 45.23 29.13 -33.77
C CYS A 21 44.67 29.95 -34.91
N GLU A 22 44.60 29.35 -36.10
CA GLU A 22 44.26 30.04 -37.35
C GLU A 22 45.14 31.29 -37.55
N ASN A 23 44.53 32.48 -37.56
CA ASN A 23 45.20 33.78 -37.69
C ASN A 23 45.18 34.59 -36.38
N ARG A 24 44.92 33.94 -35.24
CA ARG A 24 44.85 34.59 -33.93
C ARG A 24 45.97 34.10 -33.02
N GLN A 25 46.48 35.02 -32.20
CA GLN A 25 47.49 34.74 -31.19
C GLN A 25 46.94 35.10 -29.82
N PHE A 26 46.97 34.15 -28.90
CA PHE A 26 46.58 34.34 -27.51
C PHE A 26 47.84 34.40 -26.65
N LYS A 27 48.17 35.59 -26.16
CA LYS A 27 49.23 35.77 -25.16
C LYS A 27 48.70 35.37 -23.80
N VAL A 28 49.35 34.40 -23.17
CA VAL A 28 48.90 33.79 -21.91
C VAL A 28 50.07 33.54 -20.96
N HIS A 29 49.75 33.29 -19.70
CA HIS A 29 50.68 32.98 -18.64
C HIS A 29 50.93 31.48 -18.60
N LYS A 30 52.16 31.07 -18.92
CA LYS A 30 52.59 29.67 -18.95
C LYS A 30 52.27 28.94 -17.65
N VAL A 31 52.50 29.61 -16.50
CA VAL A 31 52.23 29.03 -15.18
C VAL A 31 50.75 28.70 -14.98
N VAL A 32 49.83 29.54 -15.44
CA VAL A 32 48.38 29.33 -15.30
C VAL A 32 47.94 28.16 -16.17
N ILE A 33 48.30 28.19 -17.45
CA ILE A 33 47.90 27.13 -18.41
C ILE A 33 48.52 25.77 -18.04
N CYS A 34 49.80 25.71 -17.67
CA CYS A 34 50.44 24.46 -17.27
C CYS A 34 49.88 23.89 -15.96
N THR A 35 49.40 24.73 -15.04
CA THR A 35 48.76 24.25 -13.81
C THR A 35 47.41 23.59 -14.10
N ALA A 36 46.72 24.05 -15.14
CA ALA A 36 45.40 23.56 -15.49
C ALA A 36 45.40 22.37 -16.47
N SER A 37 46.51 22.13 -17.19
CA SER A 37 46.68 21.02 -18.13
C SER A 37 47.98 20.25 -17.94
N SER A 38 47.85 18.95 -17.69
CA SER A 38 48.98 18.01 -17.63
C SER A 38 49.66 17.82 -18.98
N ILE A 39 48.92 17.84 -20.09
CA ILE A 39 49.49 17.74 -21.44
C ILE A 39 50.35 18.96 -21.73
N ILE A 40 49.82 20.17 -21.51
CA ILE A 40 50.57 21.40 -21.78
C ILE A 40 51.78 21.50 -20.84
N ALA A 41 51.65 21.12 -19.57
CA ALA A 41 52.79 21.04 -18.65
C ALA A 41 53.91 20.11 -19.19
N LYS A 42 53.54 18.94 -19.72
CA LYS A 42 54.50 18.01 -20.35
C LYS A 42 55.14 18.61 -21.60
N MET A 43 54.41 19.37 -22.42
CA MET A 43 54.98 20.03 -23.61
C MET A 43 56.11 21.00 -23.27
N PHE A 44 56.07 21.61 -22.08
CA PHE A 44 57.09 22.54 -21.60
C PHE A 44 58.10 21.94 -20.64
N ASP A 45 58.00 20.66 -20.32
CA ASP A 45 58.99 19.97 -19.50
C ASP A 45 60.31 19.83 -20.29
N PRO A 46 61.44 20.37 -19.80
CA PRO A 46 62.73 20.28 -20.48
C PRO A 46 63.16 18.84 -20.77
N ARG A 47 62.65 17.85 -20.01
CA ARG A 47 62.98 16.43 -20.20
C ARG A 47 62.39 15.83 -21.48
N ASN A 48 61.34 16.44 -22.03
CA ASN A 48 60.62 15.92 -23.19
C ASN A 48 61.17 16.43 -24.53
N ASN A 49 62.08 17.41 -24.52
CA ASN A 49 62.74 17.96 -25.73
C ASN A 49 61.77 18.38 -26.85
N MET A 50 60.58 18.87 -26.49
CA MET A 50 59.57 19.31 -27.45
C MET A 50 59.87 20.73 -27.96
N LYS A 51 59.47 21.08 -29.18
CA LYS A 51 59.74 22.40 -29.78
C LYS A 51 59.11 23.53 -28.97
N GLU A 52 57.98 23.25 -28.36
CA GLU A 52 57.21 24.17 -27.52
C GLU A 52 58.01 24.57 -26.28
N SER A 53 58.80 23.65 -25.71
CA SER A 53 59.66 23.92 -24.56
C SER A 53 60.65 25.07 -24.78
N THR A 54 61.11 25.27 -26.02
CA THR A 54 62.07 26.32 -26.39
C THR A 54 61.40 27.53 -27.05
N SER A 55 60.38 27.32 -27.88
CA SER A 55 59.70 28.41 -28.59
C SER A 55 58.76 29.22 -27.70
N ASN A 56 58.19 28.60 -26.65
CA ASN A 56 57.03 29.14 -25.92
C ASN A 56 55.83 29.47 -26.82
N VAL A 57 55.69 28.73 -27.92
CA VAL A 57 54.57 28.85 -28.87
C VAL A 57 53.91 27.49 -29.03
N ILE A 58 52.60 27.40 -28.75
CA ILE A 58 51.77 26.25 -29.08
C ILE A 58 50.99 26.59 -30.34
N LYS A 59 51.13 25.78 -31.39
CA LYS A 59 50.28 25.88 -32.59
C LYS A 59 49.17 24.85 -32.50
N HIS A 60 47.93 25.31 -32.58
CA HIS A 60 46.74 24.47 -32.50
C HIS A 60 45.92 24.58 -33.80
N GLU A 61 45.58 23.42 -34.37
CA GLU A 61 44.92 23.32 -35.68
C GLU A 61 43.60 22.52 -35.66
N GLN A 62 43.27 21.84 -34.56
CA GLN A 62 42.10 20.94 -34.50
C GLN A 62 40.80 21.63 -34.10
N PHE A 63 40.90 22.64 -33.23
CA PHE A 63 39.79 23.45 -32.75
C PHE A 63 39.97 24.90 -33.21
N ASP A 64 38.84 25.58 -33.38
CA ASP A 64 38.82 27.01 -33.73
C ASP A 64 39.28 27.89 -32.57
N ALA A 65 39.50 29.17 -32.90
CA ALA A 65 39.95 30.15 -31.93
C ALA A 65 38.93 30.43 -30.80
N ALA A 66 37.63 30.26 -31.05
CA ALA A 66 36.59 30.49 -30.04
C ALA A 66 36.58 29.38 -28.98
N ILE A 67 36.78 28.12 -29.38
CA ILE A 67 36.90 26.97 -28.50
C ILE A 67 38.19 27.10 -27.67
N LEU A 68 39.30 27.49 -28.28
CA LEU A 68 40.54 27.78 -27.56
C LEU A 68 40.35 28.89 -26.51
N GLN A 69 39.65 29.96 -26.88
CA GLN A 69 39.37 31.05 -25.96
C GLN A 69 38.58 30.58 -24.74
N ARG A 70 37.61 29.66 -24.89
CA ARG A 70 36.89 29.05 -23.74
C ARG A 70 37.80 28.24 -22.84
N MET A 71 38.73 27.47 -23.41
CA MET A 71 39.72 26.73 -22.62
C MET A 71 40.63 27.69 -21.84
N ILE A 72 41.11 28.75 -22.48
CA ILE A 72 41.91 29.77 -21.83
C ILE A 72 41.09 30.46 -20.74
N GLU A 73 39.86 30.90 -21.02
CA GLU A 73 38.97 31.50 -20.04
C GLU A 73 38.80 30.62 -18.80
N PHE A 74 38.53 29.32 -19.01
CA PHE A 74 38.40 28.37 -17.93
C PHE A 74 39.67 28.25 -17.09
N ALA A 75 40.86 28.28 -17.71
CA ALA A 75 42.13 28.21 -16.99
C ALA A 75 42.33 29.36 -15.98
N TYR A 76 41.79 30.56 -16.28
CA TYR A 76 41.93 31.73 -15.40
C TYR A 76 40.76 31.89 -14.43
N ARG A 77 39.54 31.59 -14.87
CA ARG A 77 38.30 31.88 -14.14
C ARG A 77 37.67 30.66 -13.47
N GLY A 78 38.04 29.45 -13.91
CA GLY A 78 37.38 28.20 -13.50
C GLY A 78 35.98 28.03 -14.11
N ALA A 79 35.59 28.88 -15.06
CA ALA A 79 34.36 28.81 -15.83
C ALA A 79 34.62 29.36 -17.23
N TYR A 80 33.81 28.96 -18.21
CA TYR A 80 33.85 29.52 -19.56
C TYR A 80 32.47 30.02 -19.95
N THR A 81 32.43 30.99 -20.85
CA THR A 81 31.19 31.57 -21.35
C THR A 81 30.78 30.95 -22.67
N VAL A 82 29.48 30.77 -22.84
CA VAL A 82 28.87 30.42 -24.12
C VAL A 82 27.92 31.54 -24.51
N GLU A 83 28.26 32.25 -25.58
CA GLU A 83 27.42 33.34 -26.08
C GLU A 83 26.09 32.79 -26.60
N VAL A 84 25.01 33.10 -25.88
CA VAL A 84 23.66 32.94 -26.39
C VAL A 84 23.36 34.19 -27.20
N VAL A 85 23.51 34.11 -28.52
CA VAL A 85 22.95 35.13 -29.41
C VAL A 85 21.43 35.07 -29.22
N ARG A 86 20.89 35.93 -28.36
CA ARG A 86 19.45 36.09 -28.22
C ARG A 86 18.96 36.72 -29.52
N PRO A 87 17.96 36.13 -30.21
CA PRO A 87 17.31 36.82 -31.30
C PRO A 87 16.46 37.95 -30.70
N HIS A 88 17.04 39.13 -30.51
CA HIS A 88 16.28 40.36 -30.29
C HIS A 88 17.01 41.57 -30.89
N ASP A 89 16.24 42.37 -31.63
CA ASP A 89 16.53 43.71 -32.15
C ASP A 89 17.44 43.86 -33.38
N SER A 90 17.06 43.18 -34.46
CA SER A 90 17.15 43.82 -35.78
C SER A 90 16.02 44.86 -35.88
N MET A 91 16.29 46.12 -35.48
CA MET A 91 15.74 47.37 -36.04
C MET A 91 15.97 48.54 -35.05
N SER A 92 17.09 49.24 -35.19
CA SER A 92 17.13 50.70 -35.40
C SER A 92 18.56 51.23 -35.23
N ASN A 93 19.04 51.90 -36.27
CA ASN A 93 20.17 52.81 -36.21
C ASN A 93 19.96 53.84 -35.10
N ASP A 94 20.95 54.07 -34.22
CA ASP A 94 21.38 55.42 -33.90
C ASP A 94 22.77 55.40 -33.23
N GLU A 95 23.54 56.44 -33.52
CA GLU A 95 24.92 56.64 -33.11
C GLU A 95 25.02 57.07 -31.65
N GLY A 96 25.98 56.48 -30.93
CA GLY A 96 26.56 57.03 -29.70
C GLY A 96 25.88 56.60 -28.41
N TYR A 97 26.53 55.75 -27.62
CA TYR A 97 26.77 55.97 -26.18
C TYR A 97 27.84 54.98 -25.68
N THR A 98 28.57 55.45 -24.69
CA THR A 98 29.86 55.00 -24.15
C THR A 98 29.86 53.63 -23.49
N ASN A 99 31.02 52.97 -23.55
CA ASN A 99 31.44 51.84 -22.70
C ASN A 99 31.01 52.05 -21.25
N GLU A 100 30.30 51.08 -20.67
CA GLU A 100 30.35 50.76 -19.25
C GLU A 100 29.83 49.33 -19.01
N HIS A 101 30.75 48.47 -18.54
CA HIS A 101 30.55 47.20 -17.85
C HIS A 101 29.52 46.20 -18.43
N ALA A 102 30.03 45.31 -19.31
CA ALA A 102 29.41 44.01 -19.54
C ALA A 102 29.46 43.16 -18.26
N ASP A 103 28.43 43.30 -17.42
CA ASP A 103 28.08 42.32 -16.38
C ASP A 103 27.50 41.08 -17.08
N THR A 104 28.39 40.25 -17.62
CA THR A 104 28.04 38.94 -18.17
C THR A 104 27.77 38.00 -17.01
N GLN A 105 26.58 38.09 -16.42
CA GLN A 105 26.20 37.16 -15.34
C GLN A 105 26.27 35.70 -15.84
N PRO A 106 26.82 34.78 -15.03
CA PRO A 106 26.76 33.36 -15.33
C PRO A 106 25.29 32.97 -15.46
N VAL A 107 24.95 32.35 -16.58
CA VAL A 107 23.58 31.98 -16.94
C VAL A 107 22.94 31.24 -15.77
N LYS A 108 21.93 31.86 -15.13
CA LYS A 108 21.05 31.19 -14.19
C LYS A 108 20.41 30.02 -14.93
N VAL A 109 20.72 28.81 -14.45
CA VAL A 109 20.18 27.52 -14.89
C VAL A 109 18.72 27.67 -15.34
N LEU A 110 18.49 27.43 -16.64
CA LEU A 110 17.16 27.46 -17.23
C LEU A 110 16.28 26.37 -16.57
N PRO A 111 14.99 26.62 -16.31
CA PRO A 111 14.11 25.63 -15.70
C PRO A 111 14.10 24.30 -16.45
N ARG A 112 14.15 23.18 -15.69
CA ARG A 112 14.16 21.80 -16.19
C ARG A 112 12.92 21.38 -17.00
N ASP A 113 11.89 22.23 -17.09
CA ASP A 113 10.61 21.90 -17.72
C ASP A 113 10.47 22.34 -19.19
N ILE A 114 11.55 22.78 -19.85
CA ILE A 114 11.50 23.26 -21.23
C ILE A 114 11.61 22.08 -22.21
N LYS A 115 10.50 21.78 -22.92
CA LYS A 115 10.41 20.77 -24.01
C LYS A 115 11.02 21.23 -25.34
N ASP A 116 11.51 22.47 -25.40
CA ASP A 116 11.95 23.10 -26.65
C ASP A 116 13.42 22.77 -26.96
N PHE A 117 13.63 22.04 -28.06
CA PHE A 117 14.93 21.87 -28.68
C PHE A 117 15.16 22.93 -29.76
N SER A 118 15.18 24.20 -29.35
CA SER A 118 15.41 25.33 -30.24
C SER A 118 16.83 25.35 -30.79
N ALA A 119 17.03 26.06 -31.91
CA ALA A 119 18.35 26.29 -32.49
C ALA A 119 19.34 26.89 -31.47
N SER A 120 18.87 27.75 -30.57
CA SER A 120 19.68 28.34 -29.50
C SER A 120 20.17 27.29 -28.50
N ARG A 121 19.33 26.31 -28.16
CA ARG A 121 19.70 25.19 -27.28
C ARG A 121 20.67 24.24 -27.96
N LEU A 122 20.46 23.94 -29.25
CA LEU A 122 21.41 23.17 -30.04
C LEU A 122 22.79 23.82 -30.05
N ARG A 123 22.87 25.14 -30.30
CA ARG A 123 24.13 25.90 -30.26
C ARG A 123 24.82 25.82 -28.90
N LEU A 124 24.05 25.90 -27.80
CA LEU A 124 24.59 25.73 -26.44
C LEU A 124 25.18 24.33 -26.24
N LEU A 125 24.43 23.28 -26.61
CA LEU A 125 24.90 21.89 -26.50
C LEU A 125 26.16 21.65 -27.32
N VAL A 126 26.19 22.13 -28.56
CA VAL A 126 27.36 22.04 -29.44
C VAL A 126 28.57 22.77 -28.81
N ALA A 127 28.36 23.96 -28.25
CA ALA A 127 29.43 24.70 -27.58
C ALA A 127 29.98 23.97 -26.35
N HIS A 128 29.12 23.40 -25.50
CA HIS A 128 29.54 22.58 -24.37
C HIS A 128 30.27 21.31 -24.83
N ALA A 129 29.83 20.71 -25.93
CA ALA A 129 30.50 19.55 -26.49
C ALA A 129 31.91 19.86 -27.02
N TYR A 130 32.10 20.99 -27.71
CA TYR A 130 33.43 21.43 -28.10
C TYR A 130 34.31 21.80 -26.90
N ALA A 131 33.74 22.42 -25.87
CA ALA A 131 34.44 22.68 -24.62
C ALA A 131 34.89 21.37 -23.93
N TYR A 132 34.05 20.33 -23.95
CA TYR A 132 34.41 18.99 -23.49
C TYR A 132 35.54 18.38 -24.33
N ALA A 133 35.45 18.48 -25.66
CA ALA A 133 36.42 17.89 -26.58
C ALA A 133 37.82 18.52 -26.43
N ILE A 134 37.93 19.85 -26.37
CA ILE A 134 39.22 20.51 -26.14
C ILE A 134 39.75 20.24 -24.73
N ALA A 135 38.87 20.13 -23.74
CA ALA A 135 39.25 19.79 -22.39
C ALA A 135 39.79 18.36 -22.29
N ASP A 136 39.20 17.42 -23.02
CA ASP A 136 39.71 16.05 -23.13
C ASP A 136 41.06 16.03 -23.85
N TYR A 137 41.18 16.74 -24.97
CA TYR A 137 42.41 16.82 -25.76
C TYR A 137 43.61 17.34 -24.96
N TYR A 138 43.41 18.33 -24.10
CA TYR A 138 44.46 18.91 -23.26
C TYR A 138 44.46 18.38 -21.81
N GLU A 139 43.67 17.35 -21.48
CA GLU A 139 43.54 16.82 -20.10
C GLU A 139 43.16 17.90 -19.05
N PHE A 140 42.32 18.88 -19.42
CA PHE A 140 41.69 19.82 -18.49
C PHE A 140 40.52 19.14 -17.75
N VAL A 141 40.84 18.32 -16.74
CA VAL A 141 39.85 17.48 -16.02
C VAL A 141 38.68 18.29 -15.47
N ALA A 142 38.95 19.44 -14.82
CA ALA A 142 37.88 20.27 -14.23
C ALA A 142 36.97 20.90 -15.28
N MET A 143 37.51 21.30 -16.44
CA MET A 143 36.72 21.85 -17.55
C MET A 143 35.86 20.78 -18.19
N LYS A 144 36.41 19.57 -18.35
CA LYS A 144 35.70 18.41 -18.90
C LYS A 144 34.45 18.09 -18.09
N VAL A 145 34.57 18.02 -16.76
CA VAL A 145 33.42 17.82 -15.85
C VAL A 145 32.43 18.99 -15.93
N THR A 146 32.92 20.23 -15.91
CA THR A 146 32.04 21.41 -16.01
C THR A 146 31.25 21.44 -17.32
N ALA A 147 31.87 21.01 -18.43
CA ALA A 147 31.21 20.91 -19.72
C ALA A 147 30.19 19.79 -19.79
N GLU A 148 30.45 18.64 -19.16
CA GLU A 148 29.49 17.56 -19.00
C GLU A 148 28.25 18.03 -18.20
N ASP A 149 28.47 18.63 -17.03
CA ASP A 149 27.40 19.14 -16.17
C ASP A 149 26.57 20.22 -16.89
N SER A 150 27.22 21.16 -17.56
CA SER A 150 26.54 22.24 -18.30
C SER A 150 25.77 21.69 -19.52
N SER A 151 26.32 20.69 -20.20
CA SER A 151 25.62 20.01 -21.29
C SER A 151 24.37 19.30 -20.78
N LEU A 152 24.48 18.57 -19.67
CA LEU A 152 23.36 17.88 -19.03
C LEU A 152 22.25 18.84 -18.60
N ASP A 153 22.60 19.96 -17.96
CA ASP A 153 21.64 21.00 -17.58
C ASP A 153 21.00 21.69 -18.80
N THR A 154 21.68 21.66 -19.96
CA THR A 154 21.16 22.22 -21.22
C THR A 154 20.29 21.23 -21.99
N MET A 155 20.48 19.91 -21.84
CA MET A 155 19.69 18.90 -22.53
C MET A 155 18.20 19.07 -22.20
N PRO A 156 17.29 19.03 -23.21
CA PRO A 156 15.88 19.19 -22.93
C PRO A 156 15.30 17.89 -22.33
N TYR A 157 14.37 18.02 -21.39
CA TYR A 157 13.64 16.87 -20.83
C TYR A 157 12.57 16.30 -21.78
N GLY A 158 12.22 17.04 -22.82
CA GLY A 158 11.25 16.63 -23.83
C GLY A 158 11.66 17.13 -25.21
N TRP A 159 10.96 16.64 -26.23
CA TRP A 159 11.26 16.95 -27.61
C TRP A 159 9.98 17.17 -28.38
N ASP A 160 10.04 18.13 -29.29
CA ASP A 160 9.06 18.28 -30.34
C ASP A 160 9.57 17.57 -31.60
N ALA A 161 8.83 16.54 -32.05
CA ALA A 161 9.17 15.74 -33.23
C ALA A 161 9.17 16.55 -34.54
N SER A 162 8.84 17.84 -34.48
CA SER A 162 8.78 18.76 -35.61
C SER A 162 10.14 19.00 -36.30
N GLU A 163 11.28 18.82 -35.61
CA GLU A 163 12.59 19.21 -36.16
C GLU A 163 13.72 18.15 -35.98
N PRO A 164 13.58 16.95 -36.56
CA PRO A 164 14.58 15.86 -36.47
C PRO A 164 15.97 16.24 -36.98
N ALA A 165 16.05 17.23 -37.88
CA ALA A 165 17.31 17.74 -38.43
C ALA A 165 18.27 18.25 -37.34
N ARG A 166 17.75 18.90 -36.28
CA ARG A 166 18.58 19.41 -35.18
C ARG A 166 19.19 18.29 -34.35
N LEU A 167 18.45 17.18 -34.16
CA LEU A 167 18.99 16.01 -33.45
C LEU A 167 20.11 15.39 -34.28
N LEU A 168 19.91 15.27 -35.59
CA LEU A 168 20.93 14.77 -36.49
C LEU A 168 22.18 15.65 -36.45
N GLU A 169 22.03 16.98 -36.47
CA GLU A 169 23.15 17.92 -36.33
C GLU A 169 23.92 17.68 -35.03
N LEU A 170 23.23 17.57 -33.88
CA LEU A 170 23.87 17.25 -32.62
C LEU A 170 24.63 15.91 -32.67
N ILE A 171 24.01 14.85 -33.19
CA ILE A 171 24.63 13.52 -33.30
C ILE A 171 25.88 13.60 -34.17
N VAL A 172 25.84 14.29 -35.30
CA VAL A 172 26.97 14.45 -36.21
C VAL A 172 28.12 15.17 -35.49
N THR A 173 27.82 16.30 -34.83
CA THR A 173 28.83 17.05 -34.08
C THR A 173 29.46 16.18 -32.99
N ILE A 174 28.65 15.54 -32.14
CA ILE A 174 29.14 14.70 -31.05
C ILE A 174 29.97 13.52 -31.57
N ALA A 175 29.54 12.89 -32.67
CA ALA A 175 30.28 11.80 -33.29
C ALA A 175 31.69 12.22 -33.70
N GLN A 176 31.84 13.43 -34.26
CA GLN A 176 33.12 13.93 -34.77
C GLN A 176 34.10 14.37 -33.67
N ILE A 177 33.59 14.87 -32.55
CA ILE A 177 34.43 15.53 -31.52
C ILE A 177 34.68 14.69 -30.27
N THR A 178 34.00 13.54 -30.13
CA THR A 178 34.16 12.65 -28.97
C THR A 178 34.78 11.32 -29.36
N ALA A 179 35.60 10.76 -28.46
CA ALA A 179 36.19 9.44 -28.65
C ALA A 179 35.12 8.34 -28.67
N GLN A 180 35.33 7.32 -29.52
CA GLN A 180 34.45 6.15 -29.57
C GLN A 180 34.46 5.40 -28.24
N GLY A 181 33.28 4.93 -27.81
CA GLY A 181 33.16 4.12 -26.61
C GLY A 181 33.35 4.86 -25.28
N ASP A 182 33.30 6.20 -25.29
CA ASP A 182 33.22 6.98 -24.05
C ASP A 182 31.93 6.63 -23.31
N LYS A 183 32.05 5.81 -22.26
CA LYS A 183 30.91 5.24 -21.51
C LYS A 183 30.33 6.21 -20.49
N LYS A 184 30.95 7.37 -20.32
CA LYS A 184 30.56 8.45 -19.41
C LYS A 184 30.77 9.77 -20.18
N GLY A 185 30.12 10.86 -19.82
CA GLY A 185 30.26 12.11 -20.58
C GLY A 185 29.28 12.29 -21.73
N ILE A 186 29.49 13.37 -22.48
CA ILE A 186 28.51 13.95 -23.40
C ILE A 186 28.10 12.98 -24.51
N ARG A 187 29.01 12.10 -24.98
CA ARG A 187 28.69 11.07 -25.98
C ARG A 187 27.63 10.11 -25.47
N HIS A 188 27.81 9.59 -24.25
CA HIS A 188 26.87 8.68 -23.63
C HIS A 188 25.50 9.33 -23.42
N GLU A 189 25.50 10.57 -22.91
CA GLU A 189 24.27 11.34 -22.69
C GLU A 189 23.53 11.63 -24.00
N THR A 190 24.25 11.95 -25.07
CA THR A 190 23.66 12.13 -26.40
C THR A 190 23.07 10.83 -26.95
N VAL A 191 23.73 9.69 -26.71
CA VAL A 191 23.20 8.37 -27.06
C VAL A 191 21.91 8.07 -26.30
N ASP A 192 21.89 8.25 -24.97
CA ASP A 192 20.68 7.98 -24.17
C ASP A 192 19.53 8.93 -24.54
N PHE A 193 19.83 10.22 -24.72
CA PHE A 193 18.88 11.21 -25.21
C PHE A 193 18.31 10.80 -26.58
N THR A 194 19.16 10.45 -27.54
CA THR A 194 18.73 10.02 -28.88
C THR A 194 17.85 8.78 -28.81
N VAL A 195 18.22 7.79 -27.99
CA VAL A 195 17.44 6.56 -27.79
C VAL A 195 16.06 6.86 -27.21
N HIS A 196 15.96 7.81 -26.29
CA HIS A 196 14.68 8.30 -25.80
C HIS A 196 13.84 8.89 -26.95
N MET A 197 14.48 9.64 -27.86
CA MET A 197 13.84 10.30 -29.01
C MET A 197 13.39 9.37 -30.12
N LEU A 198 14.06 8.23 -30.33
CA LEU A 198 13.71 7.27 -31.38
C LEU A 198 12.24 6.80 -31.31
N ARG A 199 11.61 6.85 -30.14
CA ARG A 199 10.18 6.50 -29.95
C ARG A 199 9.25 7.46 -30.67
N HIS A 200 9.67 8.73 -30.82
CA HIS A 200 8.93 9.79 -31.48
C HIS A 200 9.24 9.88 -32.98
N LEU A 201 10.38 9.34 -33.41
CA LEU A 201 10.84 9.35 -34.80
C LEU A 201 10.57 8.05 -35.57
N LYS A 202 9.79 7.12 -35.00
CA LYS A 202 9.61 5.75 -35.55
C LYS A 202 9.17 5.70 -37.02
N ASP A 203 8.46 6.72 -37.50
CA ASP A 203 7.90 6.79 -38.85
C ASP A 203 8.74 7.71 -39.78
N ASP A 204 9.82 8.33 -39.28
CA ASP A 204 10.68 9.22 -40.04
C ASP A 204 11.81 8.44 -40.75
N ALA A 205 11.48 7.88 -41.91
CA ALA A 205 12.45 7.17 -42.75
C ALA A 205 13.63 8.08 -43.19
N THR A 206 13.43 9.39 -43.29
CA THR A 206 14.47 10.32 -43.75
C THR A 206 15.56 10.50 -42.71
N PHE A 207 15.19 10.67 -41.44
CA PHE A 207 16.12 10.71 -40.31
C PHE A 207 16.95 9.43 -40.23
N PHE A 208 16.31 8.26 -40.26
CA PHE A 208 17.02 6.99 -40.18
C PHE A 208 17.96 6.76 -41.36
N SER A 209 17.53 7.11 -42.59
CA SER A 209 18.39 7.02 -43.76
C SER A 209 19.61 7.93 -43.63
N ALA A 210 19.43 9.17 -43.15
CA ALA A 210 20.54 10.10 -42.95
C ALA A 210 21.51 9.63 -41.86
N LEU A 211 20.99 9.05 -40.77
CA LEU A 211 21.80 8.54 -39.66
C LEU A 211 22.59 7.27 -40.06
N VAL A 212 21.94 6.32 -40.74
CA VAL A 212 22.55 5.01 -41.10
C VAL A 212 23.46 5.13 -42.32
N ASN A 213 23.05 5.91 -43.33
CA ASN A 213 23.78 6.05 -44.59
C ASN A 213 24.69 7.29 -44.61
N SER A 214 25.02 7.86 -43.44
CA SER A 214 25.97 8.96 -43.33
C SER A 214 27.31 8.57 -43.95
N GLU A 215 27.91 9.45 -44.76
CA GLU A 215 29.24 9.24 -45.35
C GLU A 215 30.35 9.26 -44.29
N GLU A 216 30.10 9.94 -43.17
CA GLU A 216 31.04 10.07 -42.05
C GLU A 216 31.13 8.79 -41.20
N PRO A 217 32.31 8.13 -41.11
CA PRO A 217 32.47 6.88 -40.35
C PRO A 217 32.17 7.04 -38.85
N ALA A 218 32.50 8.20 -38.28
CA ALA A 218 32.25 8.50 -36.87
C ALA A 218 30.75 8.47 -36.54
N VAL A 219 29.92 8.97 -37.47
CA VAL A 219 28.46 9.00 -37.33
C VAL A 219 27.89 7.59 -37.41
N GLN A 220 28.39 6.75 -38.33
CA GLN A 220 27.97 5.34 -38.43
C GLN A 220 28.29 4.56 -37.14
N VAL A 221 29.45 4.82 -36.54
CA VAL A 221 29.83 4.24 -35.25
C VAL A 221 28.87 4.67 -34.14
N LEU A 222 28.57 5.98 -34.03
CA LEU A 222 27.63 6.48 -33.03
C LEU A 222 26.20 5.96 -33.28
N ALA A 223 25.77 5.87 -34.55
CA ALA A 223 24.50 5.27 -34.93
C ALA A 223 24.40 3.81 -34.45
N LYS A 224 25.47 3.02 -34.63
CA LYS A 224 25.53 1.66 -34.11
C LYS A 224 25.40 1.62 -32.59
N GLU A 225 26.08 2.51 -31.87
CA GLU A 225 25.97 2.64 -30.41
C GLU A 225 24.52 2.96 -29.99
N ILE A 226 23.87 3.91 -30.67
CA ILE A 226 22.45 4.27 -30.48
C ILE A 226 21.54 3.06 -30.67
N PHE A 227 21.70 2.30 -31.76
CA PHE A 227 20.86 1.12 -32.02
C PHE A 227 21.13 -0.04 -31.05
N GLN A 228 22.39 -0.25 -30.65
CA GLN A 228 22.74 -1.25 -29.65
C GLN A 228 22.18 -0.90 -28.26
N TRP A 229 22.22 0.38 -27.88
CA TRP A 229 21.64 0.86 -26.63
C TRP A 229 20.12 0.74 -26.65
N SER A 230 19.47 1.14 -27.75
CA SER A 230 18.02 1.00 -27.90
C SER A 230 17.58 -0.46 -27.83
N ALA A 231 18.24 -1.37 -28.55
CA ALA A 231 17.96 -2.80 -28.52
C ALA A 231 18.12 -3.37 -27.10
N SER A 232 19.18 -2.99 -26.39
CA SER A 232 19.42 -3.41 -25.00
C SER A 232 18.31 -2.92 -24.07
N ARG A 233 17.85 -1.69 -24.24
CA ARG A 233 16.75 -1.11 -23.46
C ARG A 233 15.41 -1.79 -23.76
N PHE A 234 15.13 -2.10 -25.02
CA PHE A 234 13.95 -2.88 -25.42
C PHE A 234 13.99 -4.29 -24.84
N GLN A 235 15.14 -4.96 -24.87
CA GLN A 235 15.31 -6.29 -24.31
C GLN A 235 15.05 -6.29 -22.79
N SER A 236 15.64 -5.34 -22.06
CA SER A 236 15.39 -5.18 -20.62
C SER A 236 13.90 -4.93 -20.32
N CYS A 237 13.24 -4.05 -21.07
CA CYS A 237 11.80 -3.81 -20.92
C CYS A 237 10.96 -5.06 -21.24
N HIS A 238 11.36 -5.85 -22.24
CA HIS A 238 10.70 -7.11 -22.59
C HIS A 238 10.87 -8.15 -21.47
N ASP A 239 12.07 -8.29 -20.92
CA ASP A 239 12.38 -9.23 -19.85
C ASP A 239 11.63 -8.87 -18.57
N ASP A 240 11.55 -7.58 -18.22
CA ASP A 240 10.72 -7.09 -17.11
C ASP A 240 9.24 -7.41 -17.34
N LYS A 241 8.71 -7.13 -18.53
CA LYS A 241 7.31 -7.45 -18.86
C LYS A 241 7.04 -8.95 -18.80
N ALA A 242 7.97 -9.77 -19.29
CA ALA A 242 7.88 -11.22 -19.23
C ALA A 242 7.93 -11.73 -17.78
N TYR A 243 8.79 -11.13 -16.94
CA TYR A 243 8.86 -11.40 -15.51
C TYR A 243 7.54 -11.09 -14.81
N TRP A 244 6.98 -9.89 -15.03
CA TRP A 244 5.70 -9.49 -14.45
C TRP A 244 4.54 -10.38 -14.91
N CYS A 245 4.49 -10.74 -16.19
CA CYS A 245 3.50 -11.66 -16.73
C CYS A 245 3.58 -13.05 -16.08
N LYS A 246 4.79 -13.60 -15.92
CA LYS A 246 5.00 -14.88 -15.20
C LYS A 246 4.55 -14.80 -13.74
N ARG A 247 4.89 -13.71 -13.05
CA ARG A 247 4.48 -13.47 -11.66
C ARG A 247 2.96 -13.39 -11.53
N GLU A 248 2.29 -12.66 -12.41
CA GLU A 248 0.84 -12.54 -12.43
C GLU A 248 0.15 -13.89 -12.70
N LYS A 249 0.67 -14.67 -13.67
CA LYS A 249 0.16 -16.03 -13.95
C LYS A 249 0.27 -16.95 -12.72
N LYS A 250 1.39 -16.90 -11.99
CA LYS A 250 1.57 -17.64 -10.74
C LYS A 250 0.60 -17.18 -9.66
N ALA A 251 0.39 -15.86 -9.51
CA ALA A 251 -0.57 -15.31 -8.56
C ALA A 251 -2.02 -15.75 -8.88
N ARG A 252 -2.40 -15.78 -10.17
CA ARG A 252 -3.71 -16.29 -10.60
C ARG A 252 -3.87 -17.78 -10.28
N GLN A 253 -2.86 -18.60 -10.55
CA GLN A 253 -2.88 -20.03 -10.20
C GLN A 253 -3.01 -20.26 -8.70
N ASN A 254 -2.28 -19.51 -7.88
CA ASN A 254 -2.38 -19.59 -6.41
C ASN A 254 -3.79 -19.20 -5.93
N ASN A 255 -4.37 -18.14 -6.49
CA ASN A 255 -5.75 -17.74 -6.16
C ASN A 255 -6.79 -18.80 -6.55
N ILE A 256 -6.60 -19.48 -7.69
CA ILE A 256 -7.47 -20.59 -8.10
C ILE A 256 -7.39 -21.72 -7.07
N LYS A 257 -6.17 -22.13 -6.69
CA LYS A 257 -5.96 -23.17 -5.66
C LYS A 257 -6.60 -22.80 -4.32
N LEU A 258 -6.38 -21.56 -3.85
CA LEU A 258 -7.00 -21.04 -2.62
C LEU A 258 -8.53 -21.09 -2.68
N ARG A 259 -9.12 -20.77 -3.84
CA ARG A 259 -10.58 -20.87 -4.03
C ARG A 259 -11.07 -22.31 -4.01
N GLU A 260 -10.32 -23.25 -4.58
CA GLU A 260 -10.64 -24.68 -4.54
C GLU A 260 -10.55 -25.23 -3.10
N GLU A 261 -9.50 -24.87 -2.36
CA GLU A 261 -9.33 -25.20 -0.95
C GLU A 261 -10.47 -24.63 -0.09
N LEU A 262 -10.82 -23.36 -0.28
CA LEU A 262 -11.91 -22.72 0.46
C LEU A 262 -13.26 -23.38 0.17
N LYS A 263 -13.51 -23.78 -1.09
CA LYS A 263 -14.71 -24.54 -1.45
C LYS A 263 -14.74 -25.92 -0.79
N SER A 264 -13.61 -26.63 -0.81
CA SER A 264 -13.48 -27.94 -0.15
C SER A 264 -13.72 -27.84 1.36
N ASN A 265 -13.08 -26.85 2.01
CA ASN A 265 -13.26 -26.59 3.44
C ASN A 265 -14.69 -26.19 3.78
N GLY A 266 -15.34 -25.37 2.93
CA GLY A 266 -16.75 -25.00 3.08
C GLY A 266 -17.68 -26.20 2.99
N LEU A 267 -17.46 -27.08 2.00
CA LEU A 267 -18.22 -28.33 1.87
C LEU A 267 -18.04 -29.25 3.09
N GLN A 268 -16.81 -29.38 3.58
CA GLN A 268 -16.51 -30.15 4.78
C GLN A 268 -17.19 -29.56 6.02
N HIS A 269 -17.21 -28.24 6.16
CA HIS A 269 -17.90 -27.57 7.26
C HIS A 269 -19.42 -27.79 7.20
N ILE A 270 -20.03 -27.71 6.01
CA ILE A 270 -21.46 -27.99 5.82
C ILE A 270 -21.77 -29.44 6.23
N LYS A 271 -20.93 -30.39 5.80
CA LYS A 271 -21.06 -31.80 6.20
C LYS A 271 -21.01 -31.96 7.72
N ASN A 272 -20.00 -31.39 8.37
CA ASN A 272 -19.87 -31.45 9.84
C ASN A 272 -21.09 -30.84 10.57
N ILE A 273 -21.64 -29.72 10.08
CA ILE A 273 -22.87 -29.13 10.65
C ILE A 273 -24.04 -30.11 10.50
N ASN A 274 -24.20 -30.72 9.34
CA ASN A 274 -25.30 -31.65 9.09
C ASN A 274 -25.19 -32.91 9.97
N ASP A 275 -23.97 -33.44 10.12
CA ASP A 275 -23.70 -34.58 11.01
C ASP A 275 -24.03 -34.22 12.47
N LEU A 276 -23.65 -33.03 12.94
CA LEU A 276 -24.00 -32.53 14.27
C LEU A 276 -25.51 -32.35 14.46
N ARG A 277 -26.22 -31.84 13.44
CA ARG A 277 -27.69 -31.73 13.48
C ARG A 277 -28.34 -33.10 13.58
N ALA A 278 -27.92 -34.05 12.74
CA ALA A 278 -28.43 -35.42 12.79
C ALA A 278 -28.19 -36.09 14.16
N GLN A 279 -27.03 -35.84 14.77
CA GLN A 279 -26.74 -36.30 16.13
C GLN A 279 -27.69 -35.67 17.15
N LYS A 280 -27.93 -34.36 17.08
CA LYS A 280 -28.81 -33.65 18.01
C LYS A 280 -30.28 -34.06 17.85
N ASP A 281 -30.73 -34.27 16.63
CA ASP A 281 -32.08 -34.77 16.34
C ASP A 281 -32.26 -36.18 16.93
N LYS A 282 -31.24 -37.04 16.83
CA LYS A 282 -31.24 -38.36 17.48
C LYS A 282 -31.28 -38.25 19.01
N GLU A 283 -30.42 -37.44 19.62
CA GLU A 283 -30.41 -37.22 21.07
C GLU A 283 -31.76 -36.67 21.57
N MET A 284 -32.38 -35.78 20.80
CA MET A 284 -33.71 -35.24 21.10
C MET A 284 -34.80 -36.31 20.97
N ALA A 285 -34.76 -37.14 19.93
CA ALA A 285 -35.70 -38.25 19.76
C ALA A 285 -35.59 -39.28 20.89
N ASP A 286 -34.35 -39.60 21.31
CA ASP A 286 -34.08 -40.49 22.44
C ASP A 286 -34.60 -39.87 23.76
N ALA A 287 -34.40 -38.57 23.97
CA ALA A 287 -34.90 -37.85 25.13
C ALA A 287 -36.44 -37.79 25.18
N VAL A 288 -37.10 -37.49 24.04
CA VAL A 288 -38.56 -37.50 23.91
C VAL A 288 -39.11 -38.89 24.21
N THR A 289 -38.46 -39.94 23.68
CA THR A 289 -38.84 -41.33 23.95
C THR A 289 -38.69 -41.66 25.44
N GLY A 290 -37.59 -41.24 26.07
CA GLY A 290 -37.35 -41.42 27.51
C GLY A 290 -38.39 -40.72 28.38
N VAL A 291 -38.72 -39.46 28.08
CA VAL A 291 -39.74 -38.68 28.79
C VAL A 291 -41.13 -39.29 28.60
N SER A 292 -41.48 -39.71 27.38
CA SER A 292 -42.74 -40.40 27.09
C SER A 292 -42.88 -41.71 27.90
N ALA A 293 -41.80 -42.48 28.03
CA ALA A 293 -41.79 -43.70 28.85
C ALA A 293 -42.00 -43.40 30.35
N VAL A 294 -41.40 -42.32 30.87
CA VAL A 294 -41.63 -41.87 32.26
C VAL A 294 -43.09 -41.45 32.47
N PHE A 295 -43.65 -40.65 31.56
CA PHE A 295 -45.07 -40.26 31.65
C PHE A 295 -46.00 -41.45 31.56
N THR A 296 -45.75 -42.39 30.66
CA THR A 296 -46.54 -43.63 30.54
C THR A 296 -46.50 -44.42 31.85
N LYS A 297 -45.33 -44.52 32.50
CA LYS A 297 -45.19 -45.18 33.81
C LYS A 297 -45.94 -44.44 34.92
N GLN A 298 -45.89 -43.11 34.93
CA GLN A 298 -46.61 -42.29 35.91
C GLN A 298 -48.14 -42.40 35.74
N ILE A 299 -48.63 -42.37 34.51
CA ILE A 299 -50.06 -42.57 34.19
C ILE A 299 -50.51 -43.93 34.72
N ALA A 300 -49.77 -45.00 34.40
CA ALA A 300 -50.09 -46.35 34.88
C ALA A 300 -50.08 -46.46 36.43
N GLU A 301 -49.19 -45.74 37.11
CA GLU A 301 -49.17 -45.69 38.58
C GLU A 301 -50.34 -44.90 39.16
N VAL A 302 -50.72 -43.78 38.55
CA VAL A 302 -51.91 -43.01 38.95
C VAL A 302 -53.17 -43.85 38.78
N GLU A 303 -53.33 -44.52 37.63
CA GLU A 303 -54.45 -45.45 37.38
C GLU A 303 -54.50 -46.57 38.42
N ARG A 304 -53.33 -47.10 38.84
CA ARG A 304 -53.22 -48.11 39.90
C ARG A 304 -53.68 -47.57 41.25
N VAL A 305 -53.25 -46.35 41.62
CA VAL A 305 -53.63 -45.69 42.88
C VAL A 305 -55.12 -45.33 42.88
N GLU A 306 -55.67 -44.85 41.78
CA GLU A 306 -57.10 -44.58 41.61
C GLU A 306 -57.91 -45.87 41.80
N PHE A 307 -57.50 -46.97 41.15
CA PHE A 307 -58.14 -48.26 41.30
C PHE A 307 -58.11 -48.77 42.77
N GLU A 308 -56.98 -48.63 43.45
CA GLU A 308 -56.88 -48.96 44.88
C GLU A 308 -57.77 -48.07 45.76
N SER A 309 -57.87 -46.78 45.45
CA SER A 309 -58.71 -45.82 46.16
C SER A 309 -60.18 -46.15 46.00
N ASP A 310 -60.62 -46.44 44.78
CA ASP A 310 -61.99 -46.84 44.48
C ASP A 310 -62.36 -48.16 45.17
N ALA A 311 -61.43 -49.12 45.22
CA ALA A 311 -61.60 -50.36 45.96
C ALA A 311 -61.80 -50.11 47.47
N ARG A 312 -61.00 -49.22 48.08
CA ARG A 312 -61.16 -48.82 49.49
C ARG A 312 -62.48 -48.08 49.72
N ALA A 313 -62.84 -47.15 48.85
CA ALA A 313 -64.09 -46.40 48.95
C ALA A 313 -65.31 -47.34 48.86
N ASN A 314 -65.26 -48.36 47.99
CA ASN A 314 -66.29 -49.38 47.90
C ASN A 314 -66.35 -50.27 49.14
N GLU A 315 -65.21 -50.64 49.73
CA GLU A 315 -65.15 -51.37 50.99
C GLU A 315 -65.78 -50.56 52.14
N ASP A 316 -65.44 -49.27 52.26
CA ASP A 316 -65.99 -48.38 53.27
C ASP A 316 -67.50 -48.13 53.05
N ALA A 317 -67.95 -48.00 51.79
CA ALA A 317 -69.36 -47.94 51.46
C ALA A 317 -70.11 -49.22 51.89
N ASN A 318 -69.49 -50.40 51.74
CA ASN A 318 -70.07 -51.65 52.21
C ASN A 318 -70.11 -51.73 53.75
N LYS A 319 -69.07 -51.27 54.46
CA LYS A 319 -69.08 -51.15 55.93
C LYS A 319 -70.20 -50.22 56.40
N LEU A 320 -70.38 -49.08 55.74
CA LEU A 320 -71.46 -48.13 56.05
C LEU A 320 -72.84 -48.74 55.81
N ARG A 321 -73.04 -49.52 54.73
CA ARG A 321 -74.29 -50.27 54.50
C ARG A 321 -74.58 -51.26 55.63
N GLN A 322 -73.59 -52.04 56.06
CA GLN A 322 -73.74 -52.96 57.19
C GLN A 322 -74.08 -52.23 58.50
N LEU A 323 -73.44 -51.10 58.77
CA LEU A 323 -73.78 -50.25 59.93
C LEU A 323 -75.19 -49.70 59.83
N ALA A 324 -75.62 -49.25 58.65
CA ALA A 324 -76.98 -48.77 58.42
C ALA A 324 -78.02 -49.89 58.64
N GLU A 325 -77.72 -51.12 58.25
CA GLU A 325 -78.56 -52.29 58.54
C GLU A 325 -78.63 -52.60 60.04
N LYS A 326 -77.50 -52.56 60.76
CA LYS A 326 -77.48 -52.68 62.23
C LYS A 326 -78.27 -51.56 62.91
N LEU A 327 -78.19 -50.33 62.41
CA LEU A 327 -78.99 -49.21 62.89
C LEU A 327 -80.48 -49.38 62.59
N ARG A 328 -80.86 -49.94 61.43
CA ARG A 328 -82.26 -50.30 61.14
C ARG A 328 -82.78 -51.42 62.04
N ALA A 329 -81.94 -52.41 62.37
CA ALA A 329 -82.30 -53.48 63.30
C ALA A 329 -82.52 -52.95 64.71
N THR A 330 -81.58 -52.15 65.23
CA THR A 330 -81.73 -51.48 66.54
C THR A 330 -82.89 -50.50 66.56
N ARG A 331 -83.18 -49.79 65.46
CA ARG A 331 -84.38 -48.96 65.34
C ARG A 331 -85.66 -49.80 65.40
N LYS A 332 -85.72 -50.94 64.73
CA LYS A 332 -86.84 -51.88 64.86
C LYS A 332 -87.01 -52.39 66.29
N ASP A 333 -85.91 -52.62 67.01
CA ASP A 333 -85.97 -53.01 68.42
C ASP A 333 -86.39 -51.84 69.31
N LEU A 334 -86.04 -50.60 68.96
CA LEU A 334 -86.53 -49.38 69.60
C LEU A 334 -88.03 -49.18 69.35
N ASP A 335 -88.50 -49.42 68.13
CA ASP A 335 -89.91 -49.36 67.76
C ASP A 335 -90.71 -50.44 68.51
N LYS A 336 -90.13 -51.64 68.72
CA LYS A 336 -90.71 -52.67 69.62
C LYS A 336 -90.74 -52.23 71.08
N LEU A 337 -89.72 -51.53 71.55
CA LEU A 337 -89.70 -50.94 72.90
C LEU A 337 -90.72 -49.81 73.03
N SER A 338 -90.92 -49.02 71.96
CA SER A 338 -91.96 -48.00 71.89
C SER A 338 -93.35 -48.63 71.97
N SER A 339 -93.62 -49.72 71.23
CA SER A 339 -94.88 -50.47 71.37
C SER A 339 -95.05 -51.10 72.76
N PHE A 340 -93.96 -51.47 73.43
CA PHE A 340 -94.00 -51.98 74.80
C PHE A 340 -94.28 -50.89 75.84
N ILE A 341 -93.88 -49.64 75.57
CA ILE A 341 -94.22 -48.47 76.39
C ILE A 341 -95.68 -48.06 76.18
N GLU A 342 -96.22 -48.20 74.96
CA GLU A 342 -97.64 -47.98 74.67
C GLU A 342 -98.56 -49.03 75.30
N ASP A 343 -98.06 -50.24 75.57
CA ASP A 343 -98.78 -51.32 76.27
C ASP A 343 -98.65 -51.29 77.82
N LEU A 344 -97.97 -50.28 78.39
CA LEU A 344 -97.95 -50.08 79.84
C LEU A 344 -99.30 -49.49 80.28
N PRO A 345 -100.09 -50.21 81.09
CA PRO A 345 -101.41 -49.74 81.53
C PRO A 345 -101.28 -48.41 82.27
N GLU A 346 -102.02 -47.41 81.76
CA GLU A 346 -102.18 -46.10 82.35
C GLU A 346 -102.43 -46.26 83.85
N THR A 347 -101.47 -45.75 84.62
CA THR A 347 -101.55 -45.82 86.07
C THR A 347 -102.71 -44.96 86.55
N CYS A 348 -103.67 -45.69 87.14
CA CYS A 348 -104.13 -45.45 88.49
C CYS A 348 -104.73 -44.06 88.73
N SER A 349 -105.99 -43.89 88.29
CA SER A 349 -106.91 -42.83 88.72
C SER A 349 -107.32 -42.89 90.21
N ASN A 350 -106.50 -43.50 91.08
CA ASN A 350 -106.84 -43.62 92.50
C ASN A 350 -106.26 -42.45 93.30
N ARG A 351 -107.16 -41.55 93.68
CA ARG A 351 -106.94 -40.40 94.59
C ARG A 351 -106.38 -40.90 95.93
N LYS A 352 -105.05 -40.87 96.06
CA LYS A 352 -104.24 -40.73 97.29
C LYS A 352 -102.81 -41.19 96.96
N CYS A 353 -102.06 -40.39 96.21
CA CYS A 353 -100.61 -40.58 96.16
C CYS A 353 -99.91 -39.22 96.13
N SER A 354 -99.35 -38.86 97.28
CA SER A 354 -98.60 -37.64 97.53
C SER A 354 -97.11 -37.94 97.36
N SER A 355 -96.51 -37.53 96.24
CA SER A 355 -95.06 -37.40 96.16
C SER A 355 -94.66 -36.39 95.07
N LYS A 356 -93.70 -35.55 95.44
CA LYS A 356 -93.27 -34.30 94.79
C LYS A 356 -92.54 -34.54 93.45
N PRO A 357 -92.53 -33.54 92.54
CA PRO A 357 -91.90 -33.66 91.21
C PRO A 357 -90.36 -33.59 91.32
N LEU A 358 -89.66 -34.53 90.69
CA LEU A 358 -88.20 -34.49 90.51
C LEU A 358 -87.84 -33.89 89.16
N LEU A 359 -87.27 -32.69 89.21
CA LEU A 359 -86.53 -32.01 88.16
C LEU A 359 -85.34 -32.89 87.73
N PHE A 360 -85.23 -33.23 86.44
CA PHE A 360 -83.99 -33.77 85.86
C PHE A 360 -83.40 -32.77 84.87
N ASP A 361 -82.26 -32.23 85.29
CA ASP A 361 -81.36 -31.32 84.58
C ASP A 361 -80.37 -32.19 83.76
N ILE A 362 -80.41 -32.11 82.42
CA ILE A 362 -79.41 -32.77 81.57
C ILE A 362 -78.43 -31.71 81.07
N GLN A 363 -77.32 -31.61 81.81
CA GLN A 363 -76.14 -30.87 81.40
C GLN A 363 -75.33 -31.63 80.33
N ARG A 364 -75.04 -30.88 79.26
CA ARG A 364 -73.78 -30.77 78.47
C ARG A 364 -73.01 -32.05 78.08
N LYS A 365 -72.55 -32.04 76.81
CA LYS A 365 -71.10 -32.05 76.50
C LYS A 365 -70.81 -31.52 75.08
N ARG A 366 -70.45 -30.24 74.99
CA ARG A 366 -69.58 -29.72 73.92
C ARG A 366 -68.18 -30.29 74.17
N ASN A 367 -67.65 -31.08 73.25
CA ASN A 367 -66.23 -31.40 73.22
C ASN A 367 -65.54 -30.55 72.16
N ALA A 368 -64.67 -29.66 72.65
CA ALA A 368 -63.63 -29.02 71.89
C ALA A 368 -62.45 -29.97 71.68
N ARG A 369 -61.87 -29.96 70.48
CA ARG A 369 -60.49 -30.31 70.09
C ARG A 369 -60.28 -29.55 68.77
N ASN A 370 -59.54 -28.44 68.66
CA ASN A 370 -58.10 -28.23 68.85
C ASN A 370 -57.27 -29.45 68.44
N VAL A 371 -56.52 -29.32 67.33
CA VAL A 371 -55.11 -29.73 67.18
C VAL A 371 -54.57 -29.33 65.78
N LEU A 372 -53.58 -28.42 65.83
CA LEU A 372 -52.41 -28.18 64.97
C LEU A 372 -52.52 -27.84 63.47
N MET A 373 -52.20 -26.57 63.16
CA MET A 373 -51.17 -26.21 62.18
C MET A 373 -49.77 -26.67 62.62
N PRO A 374 -48.86 -26.87 61.68
CA PRO A 374 -47.60 -26.10 61.59
C PRO A 374 -47.51 -25.42 60.21
N ALA A 375 -47.08 -24.17 60.00
CA ALA A 375 -45.93 -23.41 60.47
C ALA A 375 -44.58 -23.86 59.85
N ILE A 376 -44.03 -22.99 58.97
CA ILE A 376 -42.60 -22.66 58.74
C ILE A 376 -41.88 -23.70 57.81
N GLU A 377 -41.23 -23.37 56.69
CA GLU A 377 -40.04 -22.51 56.54
C GLU A 377 -39.84 -21.89 55.14
N ASP A 378 -39.50 -20.59 55.17
CA ASP A 378 -38.67 -19.86 54.22
C ASP A 378 -37.36 -20.60 53.90
N LYS A 379 -36.95 -20.64 52.61
CA LYS A 379 -35.57 -20.34 52.19
C LYS A 379 -35.54 -19.74 50.79
N THR A 380 -35.37 -18.43 50.77
CA THR A 380 -34.60 -17.66 49.78
C THR A 380 -33.29 -18.35 49.39
N VAL A 381 -33.03 -18.47 48.09
CA VAL A 381 -31.66 -18.43 47.55
C VAL A 381 -31.65 -17.54 46.30
N HIS A 382 -30.81 -16.51 46.38
CA HIS A 382 -30.44 -15.59 45.32
C HIS A 382 -29.87 -16.30 44.09
N GLY A 383 -30.22 -15.79 42.92
CA GLY A 383 -29.58 -16.12 41.65
C GLY A 383 -29.71 -14.94 40.70
N GLU A 384 -28.82 -13.96 40.87
CA GLU A 384 -28.60 -12.84 39.96
C GLU A 384 -28.36 -13.35 38.53
N PHE A 385 -29.19 -12.92 37.57
CA PHE A 385 -28.80 -12.93 36.16
C PHE A 385 -28.51 -11.50 35.75
N ALA A 386 -27.21 -11.18 35.74
CA ALA A 386 -26.67 -9.97 35.16
C ALA A 386 -26.91 -9.98 33.64
N VAL A 387 -27.69 -9.01 33.18
CA VAL A 387 -27.79 -8.63 31.78
C VAL A 387 -26.52 -7.86 31.42
N TYR A 388 -25.55 -8.53 30.79
CA TYR A 388 -24.47 -7.85 30.09
C TYR A 388 -24.97 -7.43 28.70
N LEU A 389 -25.38 -6.16 28.62
CA LEU A 389 -25.38 -5.40 27.37
C LEU A 389 -24.00 -4.79 27.14
N LEU A 390 -23.64 -4.68 25.86
CA LEU A 390 -22.63 -3.84 25.18
C LEU A 390 -21.60 -4.66 24.36
N PRO A 391 -21.05 -4.11 23.26
CA PRO A 391 -21.70 -3.33 22.22
C PRO A 391 -21.31 -3.80 20.80
N ASN A 392 -22.12 -3.37 19.83
CA ASN A 392 -21.79 -3.29 18.41
C ASN A 392 -20.37 -2.75 18.18
N ARG A 393 -19.57 -3.47 17.38
CA ARG A 393 -18.47 -2.87 16.61
C ARG A 393 -18.67 -3.18 15.14
N SER A 394 -18.99 -2.10 14.44
CA SER A 394 -18.74 -1.87 13.02
C SER A 394 -17.26 -2.07 12.68
N THR A 395 -16.99 -2.92 11.68
CA THR A 395 -16.04 -2.73 10.58
C THR A 395 -16.45 -3.64 9.44
#